data_AF-A0A7C8ZSG6-F1
#
_entry.id   AF-A0A7C8ZSG6-F1
#
_cell.length_a   1.000
_cell.length_b   1.000
_cell.length_c   1.000
_cell.angle_alpha   90.00
_cell.angle_beta   90.00
_cell.angle_gamma   90.00
#
_symmetry.space_group_name_H-M   'P 1'
#
loop_
_entity.id
_entity.type
_entity.pdbx_description
1 polymer ?
#
loop_
_entity_poly.entity_id
_entity_poly.type
_entity_poly.pdbx_seq_one_letter_code
_entity_poly.pdbx_strand_id
1 'polypeptide(L)'
;MQDKNISSPYNMALSTSNATVMQQAMQLTTAIAVPMALKAAMELGLLEIIEKAGAGACLSPSDIAARLVPRASNEKHASQMVDRILRLLSSNSVVTCSVTVAKCDG
;
A
#
# COMPACT_ATOMS: atom_id res chain seq x y z
N MET A 1 34.79 -8.80 -49.48
CA MET A 1 34.12 -9.68 -48.49
C MET A 1 34.27 -9.00 -47.14
N GLN A 2 33.18 -8.90 -46.36
CA GLN A 2 32.92 -7.94 -45.24
C GLN A 2 32.33 -6.65 -45.81
N ASP A 3 31.16 -6.14 -45.40
CA ASP A 3 30.64 -6.03 -44.04
C ASP A 3 29.45 -6.94 -43.67
N LYS A 4 29.57 -7.62 -42.53
CA LYS A 4 28.42 -8.22 -41.86
C LYS A 4 27.70 -7.11 -41.10
N ASN A 5 26.54 -6.74 -41.63
CA ASN A 5 25.53 -5.91 -40.98
C ASN A 5 25.17 -6.53 -39.61
N ILE A 6 25.69 -5.95 -38.52
CA ILE A 6 25.31 -6.31 -37.17
C ILE A 6 24.06 -5.49 -36.85
N SER A 7 22.91 -5.98 -37.32
CA SER A 7 21.62 -5.57 -36.79
C SER A 7 21.49 -6.15 -35.38
N SER A 8 21.98 -5.41 -34.38
CA SER A 8 21.75 -5.74 -32.97
C SER A 8 20.23 -5.74 -32.72
N PRO A 9 19.63 -6.87 -32.28
CA PRO A 9 18.18 -6.96 -32.09
C PRO A 9 17.67 -6.22 -30.83
N TYR A 10 18.54 -5.48 -30.14
CA TYR A 10 18.21 -4.73 -28.94
C TYR A 10 18.11 -3.23 -29.19
N ASN A 11 17.51 -2.82 -30.31
CA ASN A 11 16.99 -1.47 -30.44
C ASN A 11 15.66 -1.38 -29.71
N MET A 12 15.70 -1.26 -28.39
CA MET A 12 14.56 -0.79 -27.62
C MET A 12 14.43 0.70 -27.89
N ALA A 13 13.78 1.04 -29.01
CA ALA A 13 13.36 2.41 -29.28
C ALA A 13 12.45 2.84 -28.13
N LEU A 14 12.99 3.61 -27.18
CA LEU A 14 12.23 4.32 -26.17
C LEU A 14 11.43 5.42 -26.87
N SER A 15 10.31 5.05 -27.50
CA SER A 15 9.23 5.97 -27.90
C SER A 15 8.39 6.41 -26.69
N THR A 16 8.88 6.12 -25.49
CA THR A 16 8.27 6.35 -24.19
C THR A 16 8.60 7.79 -23.80
N SER A 17 7.61 8.69 -23.84
CA SER A 17 7.74 10.07 -23.34
C SER A 17 8.50 10.08 -22.00
N ASN A 18 9.36 11.07 -21.75
CA ASN A 18 10.15 11.16 -20.52
C ASN A 18 9.29 10.96 -19.24
N ALA A 19 8.02 11.39 -19.28
CA ALA A 19 7.06 11.18 -18.19
C ALA A 19 6.80 9.70 -17.88
N THR A 20 6.72 8.85 -18.90
CA THR A 20 6.42 7.41 -18.75
C THR A 20 7.61 6.59 -18.23
N VAL A 21 8.84 6.96 -18.59
CA VAL A 21 10.05 6.30 -18.06
C VAL A 21 10.24 6.62 -16.57
N MET A 22 10.02 7.88 -16.20
CA MET A 22 10.08 8.32 -14.80
C MET A 22 9.00 7.63 -13.95
N GLN A 23 7.79 7.47 -14.48
CA GLN A 23 6.71 6.74 -13.80
C GLN A 23 7.07 5.27 -13.56
N GLN A 24 7.63 4.58 -14.57
CA GLN A 24 8.09 3.19 -14.41
C GLN A 24 9.21 3.07 -13.38
N ALA A 25 10.19 3.97 -13.39
CA ALA A 25 11.25 4.00 -12.39
C ALA A 25 10.70 4.22 -10.97
N MET A 26 9.72 5.12 -10.79
CA MET A 26 9.06 5.32 -9.51
C MET A 26 8.29 4.07 -9.07
N GLN A 27 7.53 3.45 -9.96
CA GLN A 27 6.80 2.21 -9.65
C GLN A 27 7.75 1.11 -9.17
N LEU A 28 8.87 0.89 -9.89
CA LEU A 28 9.89 -0.08 -9.48
C LEU A 28 10.51 0.25 -8.12
N THR A 29 10.82 1.53 -7.89
CA THR A 29 11.37 2.00 -6.60
C THR A 29 10.39 1.74 -5.45
N THR A 30 9.08 1.91 -5.69
CA THR A 30 8.03 1.69 -4.70
C THR A 30 7.43 0.28 -4.70
N ALA A 31 7.89 -0.61 -5.58
CA ALA A 31 7.26 -1.92 -5.82
C ALA A 31 7.21 -2.80 -4.57
N ILE A 32 8.19 -2.65 -3.67
CA ILE A 32 8.25 -3.40 -2.41
C ILE A 32 7.29 -2.89 -1.34
N ALA A 33 6.75 -1.67 -1.49
CA ALA A 33 5.94 -1.04 -0.45
C ALA A 33 4.63 -1.81 -0.20
N VAL A 34 3.99 -2.31 -1.26
CA VAL A 34 2.72 -3.05 -1.16
C VAL A 34 2.91 -4.44 -0.54
N PRO A 35 3.86 -5.28 -1.02
CA PRO A 35 4.18 -6.55 -0.35
C PRO A 35 4.58 -6.38 1.12
N MET A 36 5.38 -5.36 1.45
CA MET A 36 5.76 -5.11 2.84
C MET A 36 4.58 -4.65 3.70
N ALA A 37 3.69 -3.81 3.18
CA ALA A 37 2.48 -3.41 3.88
C ALA A 37 1.55 -4.60 4.12
N LEU A 38 1.40 -5.49 3.13
CA LEU A 38 0.60 -6.72 3.28
C LEU A 38 1.21 -7.65 4.33
N LYS A 39 2.53 -7.85 4.29
CA LYS A 39 3.25 -8.62 5.32
C LYS A 39 3.01 -8.05 6.72
N ALA A 40 3.16 -6.74 6.88
CA ALA A 40 2.91 -6.07 8.16
C ALA A 40 1.44 -6.25 8.61
N ALA A 41 0.48 -6.18 7.69
CA ALA A 41 -0.92 -6.43 7.98
C ALA A 41 -1.20 -7.85 8.47
N MET A 42 -0.51 -8.84 7.92
CA MET A 42 -0.59 -10.22 8.41
C MET A 42 0.07 -10.39 9.78
N GLU A 43 1.28 -9.85 9.98
CA GLU A 43 2.02 -9.97 11.25
C GLU A 43 1.33 -9.29 12.42
N LEU A 44 0.67 -8.16 12.15
CA LEU A 44 -0.14 -7.45 13.14
C LEU A 44 -1.53 -8.07 13.33
N GLY A 45 -1.97 -8.99 12.47
CA GLY A 45 -3.33 -9.53 12.50
C GLY A 45 -4.40 -8.49 12.10
N LEU A 46 -4.02 -7.47 11.32
CA LEU A 46 -4.93 -6.39 10.90
C LEU A 46 -6.12 -6.94 10.12
N LEU A 47 -5.89 -7.90 9.23
CA LEU A 47 -6.95 -8.52 8.42
C LEU A 47 -7.91 -9.34 9.28
N GLU A 48 -7.41 -10.04 10.30
CA GLU A 48 -8.22 -10.80 11.26
C GLU A 48 -9.07 -9.87 12.13
N ILE A 49 -8.53 -8.72 12.55
CA ILE A 49 -9.28 -7.71 13.31
C ILE A 49 -10.45 -7.17 12.48
N ILE A 50 -10.24 -6.93 11.20
CA ILE A 50 -11.26 -6.45 10.26
C ILE A 50 -12.30 -7.56 10.02
N GLU A 51 -11.87 -8.80 9.79
CA GLU A 51 -12.75 -9.94 9.56
C GLU A 51 -13.64 -10.21 10.78
N LYS A 52 -13.09 -10.18 12.00
CA LYS A 52 -13.84 -10.29 13.25
C LYS A 52 -14.83 -9.15 13.51
N ALA A 53 -14.61 -7.97 12.93
CA ALA A 53 -15.58 -6.89 13.03
C ALA A 53 -16.82 -7.13 12.17
N GLY A 54 -16.74 -8.03 11.18
CA GLY A 54 -17.85 -8.43 10.32
C GLY A 54 -17.88 -7.68 8.99
N ALA A 55 -18.58 -8.27 8.02
CA ALA A 55 -18.74 -7.70 6.69
C ALA A 55 -19.48 -6.35 6.75
N GLY A 56 -18.86 -5.30 6.22
CA GLY A 56 -19.43 -3.94 6.20
C GLY A 56 -19.16 -3.13 7.47
N ALA A 57 -18.44 -3.66 8.46
CA ALA A 57 -18.03 -2.88 9.62
C ALA A 57 -16.94 -1.86 9.24
N CYS A 58 -17.17 -0.59 9.60
CA CYS A 58 -16.15 0.45 9.51
C CYS A 58 -15.41 0.54 10.84
N LEU A 59 -14.11 0.23 10.83
CA LEU A 59 -13.23 0.41 11.98
C LEU A 59 -12.36 1.65 11.77
N SER A 60 -12.22 2.48 12.81
CA SER A 60 -11.22 3.55 12.77
C SER A 60 -9.81 2.99 13.00
N PRO A 61 -8.74 3.66 12.49
CA PRO A 61 -7.36 3.25 12.78
C PRO A 61 -7.06 3.19 14.29
N SER A 62 -7.71 4.03 15.10
CA SER A 62 -7.59 4.03 16.55
C SER A 62 -8.26 2.81 17.20
N ASP A 63 -9.44 2.39 16.72
CA ASP A 63 -10.10 1.16 17.21
C ASP A 63 -9.26 -0.08 16.95
N ILE A 64 -8.63 -0.12 15.77
CA ILE A 64 -7.73 -1.20 15.40
C ILE A 64 -6.46 -1.14 16.25
N ALA A 65 -5.86 0.04 16.43
CA ALA A 65 -4.70 0.23 17.28
C ALA A 65 -4.97 -0.14 18.74
N ALA A 66 -6.16 0.18 19.28
CA ALA A 66 -6.61 -0.19 20.61
C ALA A 66 -6.61 -1.73 20.81
N ARG A 67 -7.01 -2.48 19.78
CA ARG A 67 -6.97 -3.96 19.78
C ARG A 67 -5.54 -4.52 19.67
N LEU A 68 -4.58 -3.69 19.23
CA LEU A 68 -3.15 -4.01 19.13
C LEU A 68 -2.33 -3.54 20.35
N VAL A 69 -2.93 -2.83 21.31
CA VAL A 69 -2.27 -2.21 22.47
C VAL A 69 -1.34 -3.13 23.26
N PRO A 70 -1.59 -4.44 23.43
CA PRO A 70 -0.63 -5.32 24.10
C PRO A 70 0.79 -5.33 23.45
N ARG A 71 0.91 -4.89 22.19
CA ARG A 71 2.17 -4.84 21.43
C ARG A 71 2.71 -3.42 21.19
N ALA A 72 1.98 -2.37 21.58
CA ALA A 72 2.34 -0.99 21.23
C ALA A 72 2.59 -0.13 22.47
N SER A 73 3.77 0.48 22.56
CA SER A 73 4.13 1.40 23.65
C SER A 73 3.43 2.76 23.56
N ASN A 74 2.83 3.10 22.41
CA ASN A 74 2.18 4.37 22.16
C ASN A 74 1.01 4.22 21.17
N GLU A 75 -0.22 4.45 21.65
CA GLU A 75 -1.46 4.34 20.90
C GLU A 75 -1.51 5.28 19.69
N LYS A 76 -1.07 6.53 19.85
CA LYS A 76 -1.09 7.54 18.77
C LYS A 76 -0.18 7.13 17.62
N HIS A 77 1.01 6.61 17.94
CA HIS A 77 1.93 6.10 16.92
C HIS A 77 1.40 4.83 16.26
N ALA A 78 0.79 3.93 17.02
CA ALA A 78 0.18 2.72 16.48
C ALA A 78 -0.95 3.05 15.50
N SER A 79 -1.88 3.94 15.87
CA SER A 79 -2.98 4.38 15.00
C SER A 79 -2.46 4.99 13.69
N GLN A 80 -1.38 5.80 13.74
CA GLN A 80 -0.75 6.33 12.52
C GLN A 80 -0.11 5.25 11.63
N MET A 81 0.53 4.22 12.21
CA MET A 81 1.11 3.13 11.42
C MET A 81 0.02 2.28 10.77
N VAL A 82 -1.05 1.99 11.51
CA VAL A 82 -2.21 1.26 11.00
C VAL A 82 -2.84 2.01 9.83
N ASP A 83 -3.08 3.32 9.97
CA ASP A 83 -3.62 4.16 8.88
C ASP A 83 -2.73 4.08 7.62
N ARG A 84 -1.40 4.20 7.78
CA ARG A 84 -0.47 4.10 6.65
C ARG A 84 -0.52 2.76 5.94
N ILE A 85 -0.59 1.66 6.70
CA ILE A 85 -0.67 0.30 6.14
C ILE A 85 -2.00 0.15 5.38
N LEU A 86 -3.13 0.48 6.02
CA LEU A 86 -4.45 0.36 5.41
C LEU A 86 -4.59 1.23 4.17
N ARG A 87 -4.05 2.45 4.19
CA ARG A 87 -4.07 3.35 3.04
C ARG A 87 -3.27 2.81 1.86
N LEU A 88 -2.08 2.26 2.09
CA LEU A 88 -1.28 1.61 1.04
C LEU A 88 -2.02 0.41 0.43
N LEU A 89 -2.65 -0.41 1.27
CA LEU A 89 -3.44 -1.56 0.82
C LEU A 89 -4.70 -1.11 0.05
N SER A 90 -5.34 -0.03 0.48
CA SER A 90 -6.54 0.51 -0.16
C SER A 90 -6.25 1.16 -1.51
N SER A 91 -5.11 1.86 -1.65
CA SER A 91 -4.64 2.35 -2.95
C SER A 91 -4.40 1.22 -3.97
N ASN A 92 -4.25 -0.02 -3.50
CA ASN A 92 -4.09 -1.22 -4.34
C ASN A 92 -5.34 -2.11 -4.33
N SER A 93 -6.49 -1.61 -3.88
CA SER A 93 -7.78 -2.31 -3.84
C SER A 93 -7.79 -3.62 -3.03
N VAL A 94 -6.85 -3.81 -2.10
CA VAL A 94 -6.82 -4.98 -1.21
C VAL A 94 -7.84 -4.85 -0.08
N VAL A 95 -8.05 -3.63 0.40
CA VAL A 95 -9.05 -3.28 1.42
C VAL A 95 -9.81 -2.02 0.98
N THR A 96 -11.05 -1.87 1.46
CA THR A 96 -11.81 -0.65 1.22
C THR A 96 -11.68 0.26 2.42
N CYS A 97 -11.26 1.51 2.20
CA CYS A 97 -11.26 2.55 3.23
C CYS A 97 -12.34 3.58 2.87
N SER A 98 -13.07 4.06 3.87
CA SER A 98 -14.03 5.14 3.71
C SER A 98 -13.72 6.24 4.71
N VAL A 99 -13.76 7.49 4.26
CA VAL A 99 -13.60 8.65 5.14
C VAL A 99 -14.97 8.97 5.71
N THR A 100 -15.19 8.57 6.96
CA THR A 100 -16.34 9.05 7.73
C THR A 100 -15.95 10.37 8.35
N VAL A 101 -16.53 11.47 7.88
CA VAL A 101 -16.49 12.72 8.64
C VAL A 101 -17.27 12.44 9.91
N ALA A 102 -16.59 12.37 11.05
CA ALA A 102 -17.26 12.28 12.34
C ALA A 102 -18.19 13.50 12.43
N LYS A 103 -19.49 13.27 12.28
CA LYS A 103 -20.48 14.30 12.53
C LYS A 103 -20.50 14.47 14.05
N CYS A 104 -19.74 15.46 14.52
CA CYS A 104 -19.87 15.98 15.87
C CYS A 104 -21.25 16.63 15.95
N ASP A 105 -22.27 15.85 16.27
CA ASP A 105 -23.56 16.38 16.71
C ASP A 105 -23.45 16.61 18.22
N GLY A 106 -23.36 17.89 18.61
CA GLY A 106 -23.80 18.46 19.89
C GLY A 106 -23.05 18.08 21.14
#